data_AF-A0A7W6IDS7-F1
#
_entry.id   AF-A0A7W6IDS7-F1
#
_cell.length_a   1.000
_cell.length_b   1.000
_cell.length_c   1.000
_cell.angle_alpha   90.00
_cell.angle_beta   90.00
_cell.angle_gamma   90.00
#
_symmetry.space_group_name_H-M   'P 1'
#
loop_
_entity.id
_entity.type
_entity.pdbx_description
1 polymer ?
#
loop_
_entity_poly.entity_id
_entity_poly.type
_entity_poly.pdbx_seq_one_letter_code
_entity_poly.pdbx_strand_id
1 'polypeptide(L)' 'MGGTSIWHWIVVGLIVVLLFGRGKISDMMGDVAKGIKAFKKGMAEDDTQSKPVQPSEPVRTIDHQAGAATGTATTDHKVG' A
#
# COMPACT_ATOMS: atom_id res chain seq x y z
N MET A 1 15.75 -10.17 39.07
CA MET A 1 15.54 -8.77 38.63
C MET A 1 14.79 -8.80 37.30
N GLY A 2 13.46 -8.94 37.39
CA GLY A 2 12.59 -9.15 36.23
C GLY A 2 12.54 -7.91 35.36
N GLY A 3 13.22 -7.98 34.22
CA GLY A 3 13.30 -6.90 33.23
C GLY A 3 11.91 -6.37 32.92
N THR A 4 11.80 -5.04 32.98
CA THR A 4 10.69 -4.19 32.56
C THR A 4 9.61 -4.94 31.77
N SER A 5 8.55 -5.32 32.50
CA SER A 5 7.39 -6.06 32.00
C SER A 5 6.93 -5.53 30.65
N ILE A 6 6.48 -6.41 29.76
CA ILE A 6 5.94 -6.08 28.42
C ILE A 6 4.93 -4.91 28.48
N TRP A 7 4.22 -4.79 29.60
CA TRP A 7 3.29 -3.70 29.89
C TRP A 7 3.94 -2.31 29.86
N HIS A 8 5.18 -2.17 30.33
CA HIS A 8 5.92 -0.89 30.31
C HIS A 8 6.21 -0.43 28.88
N TRP A 9 6.59 -1.35 28.00
CA TRP A 9 6.89 -1.03 26.60
C TRP A 9 5.67 -0.53 25.82
N ILE A 10 4.47 -1.02 26.14
CA ILE A 10 3.22 -0.50 25.56
C ILE A 10 2.98 0.95 25.97
N VAL A 11 3.15 1.27 27.27
CA VAL A 11 2.98 2.63 27.78
C VAL A 11 4.00 3.60 27.17
N VAL A 12 5.26 3.17 27.09
CA VAL A 12 6.33 3.96 26.47
C VAL A 12 6.04 4.20 24.98
N GLY A 13 5.62 3.16 24.25
CA GLY A 13 5.23 3.27 22.85
C GLY A 13 4.10 4.29 22.65
N LEU A 14 3.09 4.29 23.52
CA LEU A 14 1.99 5.26 23.47
C LEU A 14 2.48 6.70 23.65
N ILE A 15 3.35 6.94 24.63
CA ILE A 15 3.92 8.27 24.90
C ILE A 15 4.77 8.75 23.72
N VAL A 16 5.60 7.87 23.15
CA VAL A 16 6.42 8.20 21.97
C VAL A 16 5.52 8.57 20.78
N VAL A 17 4.43 7.83 20.54
CA VAL A 17 3.47 8.15 19.47
C VAL A 17 2.76 9.48 19.70
N LEU A 18 2.46 9.83 20.95
CA LEU A 18 1.85 11.12 21.30
C LEU A 18 2.82 12.30 21.13
N LEU A 19 4.09 12.13 21.50
CA LEU A 19 5.11 13.19 21.41
C LEU A 19 5.53 13.48 19.96
N PHE A 20 5.75 12.43 19.16
CA PHE A 20 6.19 12.58 17.77
C PHE A 20 5.03 12.65 16.77
N GLY A 21 3.83 12.24 17.18
CA GLY A 21 2.63 12.19 16.36
C GLY A 21 2.62 11.02 15.36
N ARG A 22 1.43 10.56 15.00
CA ARG A 22 1.23 9.44 14.05
C ARG A 22 1.81 9.68 12.65
N GLY A 23 1.83 10.93 12.19
CA GLY A 23 2.27 11.28 10.83
C GLY A 23 3.76 11.01 10.61
N LYS A 24 4.61 11.48 11.52
CA LYS A 24 6.08 11.33 11.41
C LYS A 24 6.52 9.88 11.60
N ILE A 25 5.91 9.17 12.56
CA ILE A 25 6.23 7.76 12.81
C ILE A 25 5.79 6.88 11.64
N SER A 26 4.61 7.11 11.05
CA SER A 26 4.13 6.31 9.92
C SER A 26 5.01 6.46 8.68
N ASP A 27 5.47 7.68 8.38
CA ASP A 27 6.33 7.95 7.23
C ASP A 27 7.70 7.29 7.40
N MET A 28 8.33 7.48 8.56
CA MET A 28 9.62 6.88 8.91
C MET A 28 9.54 5.35 8.99
N MET A 29 8.48 4.81 9.61
CA MET A 29 8.29 3.36 9.72
C MET A 29 8.00 2.72 8.35
N GLY A 30 7.37 3.45 7.42
CA GLY A 30 7.19 3.03 6.04
C GLY A 30 8.52 2.84 5.29
N ASP A 31 9.44 3.79 5.41
CA ASP A 31 10.76 3.69 4.77
C ASP A 31 11.67 2.66 5.44
N VAL A 32 11.62 2.56 6.77
CA VAL A 32 12.31 1.47 7.51
C VAL A 32 11.75 0.10 7.10
N ALA A 33 10.43 -0.04 6.98
CA ALA A 33 9.80 -1.29 6.55
C ALA A 33 10.20 -1.67 5.11
N LYS A 34 10.28 -0.71 4.18
CA LYS A 34 10.77 -0.97 2.82
C LYS A 34 12.23 -1.44 2.82
N GLY A 35 13.10 -0.79 3.60
CA GLY A 35 14.50 -1.18 3.73
C GLY A 35 14.69 -2.59 4.29
N ILE A 36 13.99 -2.92 5.39
CA ILE A 36 14.03 -4.25 6.00
C ILE A 36 13.42 -5.30 5.07
N LYS A 37 12.34 -4.98 4.34
CA LYS A 37 11.71 -5.90 3.39
C LYS A 37 12.60 -6.19 2.19
N ALA A 38 13.29 -5.18 1.65
CA ALA A 38 14.27 -5.35 0.58
C ALA A 38 15.47 -6.17 1.05
N PHE A 39 15.98 -5.90 2.25
CA PHE A 39 17.07 -6.68 2.85
C PHE A 39 16.69 -8.14 3.05
N LYS A 40 15.49 -8.40 3.59
CA LYS A 40 14.99 -9.78 3.77
C LYS A 40 14.71 -10.48 2.45
N LYS A 41 14.21 -9.76 1.44
CA LYS A 41 13.98 -10.32 0.10
C LYS A 41 15.30 -10.65 -0.60
N GLY A 42 16.31 -9.79 -0.50
CA GLY A 42 17.66 -10.06 -1.02
C GLY A 42 18.30 -11.28 -0.36
N MET A 43 18.27 -11.37 0.98
CA MET A 43 18.76 -12.56 1.70
C MET A 43 17.97 -13.82 1.35
N ALA A 44 16.65 -13.72 1.25
CA ALA A 44 15.82 -14.86 0.87
C ALA A 44 16.04 -15.29 -0.59
N GLU A 45 16.33 -14.37 -1.52
CA GLU A 45 16.64 -14.70 -2.92
C GLU A 45 17.99 -15.42 -3.05
N ASP A 46 18.97 -15.10 -2.20
CA ASP A 46 20.23 -15.87 -2.07
C ASP A 46 20.00 -17.31 -1.57
N ASP A 47 19.07 -17.50 -0.62
CA ASP A 47 18.69 -18.84 -0.10
C ASP A 47 17.67 -19.59 -0.98
N THR A 48 16.91 -18.89 -1.83
CA THR A 48 15.80 -19.47 -2.62
C THR A 48 15.81 -19.05 -4.09
N GLN A 49 16.91 -19.34 -4.78
CA GLN A 49 16.90 -19.46 -6.25
C GLN A 49 16.01 -20.64 -6.70
N SER A 50 14.70 -20.60 -6.42
CA SER A 50 13.64 -21.47 -6.94
C SER A 50 12.23 -21.04 -6.49
N LYS A 51 11.85 -19.77 -6.64
CA LYS A 51 10.43 -19.45 -6.89
C LYS A 51 10.24 -18.07 -7.51
N PRO A 52 9.61 -17.95 -8.70
CA PRO A 52 9.24 -16.65 -9.23
C PRO A 52 8.13 -16.09 -8.35
N VAL A 53 8.40 -14.98 -7.67
CA VAL A 53 7.38 -14.17 -7.02
C VAL A 53 6.64 -13.43 -8.13
N GLN A 54 5.45 -13.94 -8.46
CA GLN A 54 4.49 -13.30 -9.35
C GLN A 54 4.32 -11.82 -8.93
N PRO A 55 4.51 -10.86 -9.85
CA PRO A 55 4.11 -9.49 -9.63
C PRO A 55 2.62 -9.47 -9.32
N SER A 56 2.25 -8.81 -8.24
CA SER A 56 0.87 -8.39 -8.01
C SER A 56 0.50 -7.48 -9.18
N GLU A 57 -0.24 -8.03 -10.14
CA GLU A 57 -0.82 -7.24 -11.22
C GLU A 57 -1.70 -6.15 -10.58
N PRO A 58 -1.40 -4.86 -10.77
CA PRO A 58 -2.45 -3.87 -10.62
C PRO A 58 -3.42 -4.18 -11.75
N VAL A 59 -4.60 -4.71 -11.40
CA VAL A 59 -5.75 -4.79 -12.29
C VAL A 59 -5.94 -3.40 -12.89
N ARG A 60 -5.42 -3.21 -14.10
CA ARG A 60 -5.70 -2.06 -14.93
C ARG A 60 -7.13 -2.26 -15.38
N THR A 61 -8.07 -1.65 -14.68
CA THR A 61 -9.42 -1.45 -15.18
C THR A 61 -9.32 -0.54 -16.41
N ILE A 62 -9.10 -1.17 -17.56
CA ILE A 62 -9.38 -0.60 -18.87
C ILE A 62 -10.90 -0.57 -18.98
N ASP A 63 -11.53 0.44 -18.39
CA ASP A 63 -12.92 0.78 -18.67
C ASP A 63 -13.22 2.23 -18.27
N HIS A 64 -12.56 3.18 -18.94
CA HIS A 64 -13.03 4.56 -19.05
C HIS A 64 -12.51 5.17 -20.35
N GLN A 65 -12.83 4.55 -21.48
CA GLN A 65 -12.76 5.22 -22.78
C GLN A 65 -13.79 4.62 -23.76
N ALA A 66 -15.06 4.93 -23.56
CA ALA A 66 -16.06 5.02 -24.64
C ALA A 66 -17.37 5.57 -24.06
N GLY A 67 -17.47 6.90 -23.98
CA GLY A 67 -18.67 7.56 -23.53
C GLY A 67 -18.57 9.06 -23.75
N ALA A 68 -18.42 9.45 -25.02
CA ALA A 68 -18.41 10.83 -25.45
C ALA A 68 -19.68 11.56 -24.96
N ALA A 69 -19.51 12.48 -24.01
CA ALA A 69 -20.45 13.55 -23.78
C ALA A 69 -20.19 14.65 -24.83
N THR A 70 -20.90 14.60 -25.95
CA THR A 70 -21.13 15.75 -26.84
C THR A 70 -22.45 15.52 -27.56
N GLY A 71 -23.38 16.45 -27.36
CA GLY A 71 -24.79 16.27 -27.67
C GLY A 71 -25.17 16.36 -29.14
N THR A 72 -26.41 15.95 -29.40
CA THR A 72 -27.39 16.65 -30.26
C THR A 72 -28.68 15.87 -30.12
N ALA A 73 -29.65 16.48 -29.44
CA ALA A 73 -31.05 16.12 -29.60
C ALA A 73 -31.45 16.48 -31.04
N THR A 74 -31.75 15.49 -31.86
CA THR A 74 -32.76 15.65 -32.91
C THR A 74 -33.51 14.35 -33.07
N THR A 75 -34.75 14.41 -32.64
CA THR A 75 -35.85 13.55 -33.03
C THR A 75 -35.96 13.51 -34.56
N ASP A 76 -36.53 12.41 -35.06
CA ASP A 76 -37.15 12.24 -36.39
C ASP A 76 -36.40 11.31 -37.36
N HIS A 77 -36.81 10.03 -37.38
CA HIS A 77 -37.36 9.48 -38.63
C HIS A 77 -38.23 8.25 -38.34
N LYS A 78 -39.53 8.44 -38.54
CA LYS A 78 -40.57 7.42 -38.53
C LYS A 78 -40.69 6.86 -39.96
N VAL A 79 -40.53 5.54 -40.07
CA VAL A 79 -41.02 4.63 -41.12
C VAL A 79 -41.94 5.24 -42.19
N GLY A 80 -41.49 5.14 -43.44
CA GLY A 80 -42.25 5.15 -44.68
C GLY A 80 -41.59 4.19 -45.65
#